data_AF-A0A356X5W0-F1
#
_entry.id   AF-A0A356X5W0-F1
#
_cell.length_a   1.000
_cell.length_b   1.000
_cell.length_c   1.000
_cell.angle_alpha   90.00
_cell.angle_beta   90.00
_cell.angle_gamma   90.00
#
_symmetry.space_group_name_H-M   'P 1'
#
loop_
_entity.id
_entity.type
_entity.pdbx_description
1 polymer ?
#
loop_
_entity_poly.entity_id
_entity_poly.type
_entity_poly.pdbx_seq_one_letter_code
_entity_poly.pdbx_strand_id
1 'polypeptide(L)'
;MFTKATRKGKFIKLAITGPAGAGKTYSALRLAKGLTKNGKIALIDTENESASLYATDFDFDVMNVEAPYEINKLVQPVKAALEQGYDTLVIDSATHFWNGILEYKTKLDKRGGNSFANWADANV
;
A
#
# COMPACT_ATOMS: atom_id res chain seq x y z
N MET A 1 -0.66 -26.78 -27.09
CA MET A 1 -2.13 -26.96 -27.10
C MET A 1 -2.77 -25.67 -26.60
N PHE A 2 -3.75 -25.10 -27.31
CA PHE A 2 -4.37 -23.82 -26.95
C PHE A 2 -5.71 -24.05 -26.22
N THR A 3 -6.00 -23.20 -25.23
CA THR A 3 -7.28 -23.19 -24.50
C THR A 3 -7.97 -21.83 -24.65
N LYS A 4 -9.30 -21.84 -24.73
CA LYS A 4 -10.12 -20.62 -24.83
C LYS A 4 -9.88 -19.72 -23.62
N ALA A 5 -9.50 -18.46 -23.87
CA ALA A 5 -9.28 -17.49 -22.79
C ALA A 5 -10.60 -17.17 -22.07
N THR A 6 -10.56 -17.17 -20.75
CA THR A 6 -11.66 -16.72 -19.88
C THR A 6 -11.21 -15.50 -19.07
N ARG A 7 -12.14 -14.59 -18.75
CA ARG A 7 -11.84 -13.39 -17.97
C ARG A 7 -11.52 -13.81 -16.53
N LYS A 8 -10.23 -14.02 -16.24
CA LYS A 8 -9.76 -14.24 -14.88
C LYS A 8 -9.86 -12.90 -14.14
N GLY A 9 -10.72 -12.83 -13.12
CA GLY A 9 -10.80 -11.66 -12.24
C GLY A 9 -9.48 -11.50 -11.49
N LYS A 10 -8.62 -10.60 -11.97
CA LYS A 10 -7.40 -10.23 -11.26
C LYS A 10 -7.61 -8.86 -10.62
N PHE A 11 -7.09 -8.69 -9.41
CA PHE A 11 -6.98 -7.38 -8.80
C PHE A 11 -6.00 -6.53 -9.60
N ILE A 12 -6.36 -5.26 -9.79
CA ILE A 12 -5.48 -4.26 -10.38
C ILE A 12 -4.52 -3.81 -9.27
N LYS A 13 -3.22 -3.76 -9.58
CA LYS A 13 -2.21 -3.11 -8.76
C LYS A 13 -1.79 -1.85 -9.49
N LEU A 14 -2.01 -0.69 -8.87
CA LEU A 14 -1.78 0.61 -9.48
C LEU A 14 -0.89 1.45 -8.56
N ALA A 15 0.14 2.07 -9.14
CA ALA A 15 0.93 3.08 -8.47
C ALA A 15 0.53 4.46 -8.99
N ILE A 16 0.22 5.38 -8.08
CA ILE A 16 -0.05 6.79 -8.39
C ILE A 16 1.17 7.58 -7.91
N THR A 17 1.83 8.27 -8.82
CA THR A 17 3.06 9.03 -8.54
C THR A 17 2.89 10.49 -8.92
N GLY A 18 3.60 11.36 -8.21
CA GLY A 18 3.55 12.81 -8.41
C GLY A 18 4.13 13.56 -7.21
N PRO A 19 4.52 14.83 -7.38
CA PRO A 19 5.05 15.65 -6.30
C PRO A 19 3.99 15.87 -5.19
N ALA A 20 4.43 16.40 -4.04
CA ALA A 20 3.52 16.85 -2.99
C ALA A 20 2.51 17.87 -3.56
N GLY A 21 1.26 17.81 -3.11
CA GLY A 21 0.19 18.69 -3.61
C GLY A 21 -0.40 18.34 -4.98
N ALA A 22 0.12 17.34 -5.70
CA ALA A 22 -0.43 16.93 -7.01
C ALA A 22 -1.80 16.22 -6.96
N GLY A 23 -2.43 16.10 -5.78
CA GLY A 23 -3.74 15.47 -5.62
C GLY A 23 -3.72 13.93 -5.66
N LYS A 24 -2.63 13.30 -5.20
CA LYS A 24 -2.45 11.83 -5.21
C LYS A 24 -3.53 11.11 -4.40
N THR A 25 -3.71 11.48 -3.14
CA THR A 25 -4.70 10.89 -2.21
C THR A 25 -6.11 11.01 -2.76
N TYR A 26 -6.51 12.22 -3.16
CA TYR A 26 -7.81 12.46 -3.76
C TYR A 26 -8.04 11.62 -5.02
N SER A 27 -7.05 11.55 -5.92
CA SER A 27 -7.14 10.75 -7.13
C SER A 27 -7.20 9.26 -6.84
N ALA A 28 -6.47 8.79 -5.82
CA ALA A 28 -6.50 7.40 -5.37
C ALA A 28 -7.88 7.02 -4.83
N LEU A 29 -8.47 7.84 -3.96
CA LEU A 29 -9.82 7.64 -3.43
C LEU A 29 -10.88 7.71 -4.53
N ARG A 30 -10.75 8.65 -5.48
CA ARG A 30 -11.64 8.75 -6.63
C ARG A 30 -11.57 7.50 -7.53
N LEU A 31 -10.38 6.98 -7.78
CA LEU A 31 -10.20 5.73 -8.51
C LEU A 31 -10.76 4.55 -7.71
N ALA A 32 -10.50 4.48 -6.40
CA ALA A 32 -11.02 3.44 -5.52
C ALA A 32 -12.55 3.38 -5.57
N LYS A 33 -13.23 4.53 -5.47
CA LYS A 33 -14.68 4.66 -5.61
C LYS A 33 -15.22 4.15 -6.96
N GLY A 34 -14.46 4.28 -8.04
CA GLY A 34 -14.86 3.79 -9.36
C GLY A 34 -14.54 2.31 -9.61
N LEU A 35 -13.59 1.73 -8.87
CA LEU A 35 -13.11 0.36 -9.05
C LEU A 35 -13.69 -0.63 -8.03
N THR A 36 -14.10 -0.15 -6.85
CA THR A 36 -14.75 -0.96 -5.82
C THR A 36 -16.05 -1.59 -6.35
N LYS A 37 -16.33 -2.82 -5.94
CA LYS A 37 -17.55 -3.55 -6.33
C LYS A 37 -18.64 -3.41 -5.28
N ASN A 38 -18.26 -3.40 -4.01
CA ASN A 38 -19.13 -3.40 -2.86
C ASN A 38 -19.09 -2.08 -2.08
N GLY A 39 -18.31 -1.10 -2.55
CA GLY A 39 -18.11 0.18 -1.87
C GLY A 39 -17.12 0.13 -0.70
N LYS A 40 -16.56 -1.04 -0.37
CA LYS A 40 -15.69 -1.22 0.79
C LYS A 40 -14.24 -0.84 0.48
N ILE A 41 -13.90 0.41 0.80
CA ILE A 41 -12.56 0.97 0.62
C ILE A 41 -11.86 1.08 1.98
N ALA A 42 -10.66 0.53 2.08
CA ALA A 42 -9.74 0.78 3.19
C ALA A 42 -8.57 1.65 2.72
N LEU A 43 -8.06 2.50 3.60
CA LEU A 43 -6.88 3.32 3.37
C LEU A 43 -5.90 3.15 4.54
N ILE A 44 -4.64 2.83 4.22
CA ILE A 44 -3.52 2.86 5.16
C ILE A 44 -2.84 4.22 5.00
N ASP A 45 -2.91 5.06 6.04
CA ASP A 45 -2.36 6.42 6.05
C ASP A 45 -1.02 6.45 6.78
N THR A 46 0.05 6.82 6.09
CA THR A 46 1.38 7.07 6.66
C THR A 46 1.75 8.56 6.67
N GLU A 47 0.85 9.41 6.16
CA GLU A 47 1.01 10.86 5.94
C GLU A 47 0.28 11.66 7.03
N ASN A 48 0.45 11.25 8.30
CA ASN A 48 -0.02 11.97 9.49
C ASN A 48 -1.52 12.34 9.45
N GLU A 49 -2.37 11.34 9.19
CA GLU A 49 -3.84 11.45 9.18
C GLU A 49 -4.41 12.40 8.11
N SER A 50 -3.60 12.77 7.11
CA SER A 50 -4.02 13.69 6.06
C SER A 50 -5.13 13.13 5.16
N ALA A 51 -5.29 11.80 5.07
CA ALA A 51 -6.36 11.19 4.30
C ALA A 51 -7.74 11.50 4.87
N SER A 52 -7.87 11.63 6.20
CA SER A 52 -9.14 11.92 6.87
C SER A 52 -9.76 13.26 6.46
N LEU A 53 -8.97 14.18 5.89
CA LEU A 53 -9.47 15.42 5.29
C LEU A 53 -10.46 15.19 4.14
N TYR A 54 -10.44 14.00 3.53
CA TYR A 54 -11.31 13.63 2.41
C TYR A 54 -12.55 12.82 2.83
N ALA A 55 -12.80 12.63 4.13
CA ALA A 55 -13.93 11.85 4.65
C ALA A 55 -15.31 12.45 4.31
N THR A 56 -15.39 13.73 3.96
CA THR A 56 -16.63 14.35 3.48
C THR A 56 -16.94 14.03 2.02
N ASP A 57 -15.91 13.70 1.23
CA ASP A 57 -16.02 13.51 -0.22
C ASP A 57 -16.10 12.01 -0.61
N PHE A 58 -15.55 11.14 0.24
CA PHE A 58 -15.45 9.70 0.03
C PHE A 58 -15.82 8.92 1.29
N ASP A 59 -16.44 7.75 1.08
CA ASP A 59 -16.73 6.77 2.11
C ASP A 59 -15.63 5.71 2.11
N PHE A 60 -14.85 5.64 3.20
CA PHE A 60 -13.74 4.73 3.37
C PHE A 60 -13.38 4.60 4.85
N ASP A 61 -12.79 3.46 5.22
CA ASP A 61 -12.19 3.27 6.53
C ASP A 61 -10.68 3.54 6.47
N VAL A 62 -10.12 4.09 7.55
CA VAL A 62 -8.71 4.48 7.62
C VAL A 62 -7.98 3.79 8.77
N MET A 63 -6.73 3.41 8.52
CA MET A 63 -5.77 2.98 9.54
C MET A 63 -4.53 3.86 9.46
N ASN A 64 -4.25 4.59 10.53
CA ASN A 64 -3.05 5.42 10.63
C ASN A 64 -1.85 4.58 11.07
N VAL A 65 -0.72 4.77 10.39
CA VAL A 65 0.52 4.06 10.65
C VAL A 65 1.65 5.06 10.84
N GLU A 66 2.23 5.06 12.02
CA GLU A 66 3.36 5.90 12.37
C GLU A 66 4.69 5.13 12.34
N ALA A 67 5.79 5.88 12.32
CA ALA A 67 7.14 5.35 12.43
C ALA A 67 7.32 4.47 13.71
N PRO A 68 8.25 3.49 13.71
CA PRO A 68 9.09 3.08 12.60
C PRO A 68 8.29 2.27 11.55
N TYR A 69 8.60 2.48 10.26
CA TYR A 69 7.88 1.88 9.12
C TYR A 69 8.44 0.50 8.74
N GLU A 70 8.21 -0.47 9.62
CA GLU A 70 8.63 -1.86 9.41
C GLU A 70 7.69 -2.61 8.46
N ILE A 71 8.18 -3.65 7.78
CA ILE A 71 7.40 -4.46 6.81
C ILE A 71 6.13 -5.03 7.45
N ASN A 72 6.20 -5.45 8.72
CA ASN A 72 5.04 -5.98 9.43
C ASN A 72 3.90 -4.96 9.56
N LYS A 73 4.23 -3.65 9.69
CA LYS A 73 3.23 -2.57 9.71
C LYS A 73 2.62 -2.28 8.33
N LEU A 74 3.13 -2.89 7.26
CA LEU A 74 2.47 -2.91 5.95
C LEU A 74 1.68 -4.21 5.75
N VAL A 75 2.29 -5.36 6.07
CA VAL A 75 1.69 -6.68 5.82
C VAL A 75 0.47 -6.94 6.69
N GLN A 76 0.51 -6.57 7.98
CA GLN A 76 -0.61 -6.79 8.90
C GLN A 76 -1.87 -6.00 8.49
N PRO A 77 -1.79 -4.70 8.18
CA PRO A 77 -2.97 -3.96 7.70
C PRO A 77 -3.53 -4.49 6.38
N VAL A 78 -2.66 -4.90 5.44
CA VAL A 78 -3.10 -5.52 4.19
C VAL A 78 -3.88 -6.82 4.45
N LYS A 79 -3.40 -7.67 5.38
CA LYS A 79 -4.12 -8.89 5.78
C LYS A 79 -5.44 -8.57 6.47
N ALA A 80 -5.44 -7.62 7.40
CA ALA A 80 -6.66 -7.19 8.09
C ALA A 80 -7.71 -6.67 7.10
N ALA A 81 -7.30 -5.91 6.08
CA ALA A 81 -8.22 -5.43 5.05
C ALA A 81 -8.85 -6.60 4.25
N LEU A 82 -8.06 -7.63 3.93
CA LEU A 82 -8.58 -8.83 3.26
C LEU A 82 -9.56 -9.61 4.15
N GLU A 83 -9.21 -9.80 5.43
CA GLU A 83 -10.03 -10.53 6.41
C GLU A 83 -11.36 -9.82 6.71
N GLN A 84 -11.37 -8.49 6.72
CA GLN A 84 -12.57 -7.67 6.93
C GLN A 84 -13.42 -7.49 5.64
N GLY A 85 -12.95 -8.04 4.53
CA GLY A 85 -13.70 -8.09 3.27
C GLY A 85 -13.71 -6.76 2.50
N TYR A 86 -12.69 -5.92 2.68
CA TYR A 86 -12.47 -4.79 1.79
C TYR A 86 -12.08 -5.29 0.41
N ASP A 87 -12.67 -4.70 -0.64
CA ASP A 87 -12.38 -5.08 -2.02
C ASP A 87 -11.40 -4.12 -2.72
N THR A 88 -11.09 -3.00 -2.05
CA THR A 88 -10.18 -1.97 -2.51
C THR A 88 -9.34 -1.46 -1.34
N LEU A 89 -8.02 -1.44 -1.51
CA LEU A 89 -7.07 -0.94 -0.53
C LEU A 89 -6.19 0.15 -1.14
N VAL A 90 -6.12 1.29 -0.48
CA VAL A 90 -5.21 2.39 -0.79
C VAL A 90 -4.09 2.42 0.26
N ILE A 91 -2.85 2.63 -0.17
CA ILE A 91 -1.69 2.84 0.72
C ILE A 91 -1.17 4.24 0.42
N ASP A 92 -1.36 5.17 1.34
CA ASP A 92 -0.97 6.56 1.19
C ASP A 92 -0.02 6.99 2.32
N SER A 93 1.30 7.00 2.14
CA SER A 93 2.05 6.60 0.96
C SER A 93 2.89 5.34 1.17
N ALA A 94 3.15 4.63 0.08
CA ALA A 94 4.09 3.50 0.08
C ALA A 94 5.56 3.93 0.28
N THR A 95 5.86 5.22 0.12
CA THR A 95 7.23 5.77 0.21
C THR A 95 7.82 5.57 1.61
N HIS A 96 7.04 5.79 2.67
CA HIS A 96 7.50 5.59 4.05
C HIS A 96 7.94 4.14 4.32
N PHE A 97 7.14 3.17 3.89
CA PHE A 97 7.49 1.75 4.02
C PHE A 97 8.72 1.38 3.17
N TRP A 98 8.82 1.91 1.96
CA TRP A 98 10.00 1.68 1.12
C TRP A 98 11.28 2.20 1.78
N ASN A 99 11.25 3.38 2.39
CA ASN A 99 12.39 3.91 3.13
C ASN A 99 12.77 3.02 4.32
N GLY A 100 11.78 2.52 5.08
CA GLY A 100 12.04 1.58 6.18
C GLY A 100 12.70 0.27 5.71
N ILE A 101 12.27 -0.27 4.57
CA ILE A 101 12.91 -1.45 3.94
C ILE A 101 14.37 -1.13 3.56
N LEU A 102 14.62 0.03 2.95
CA LEU A 102 15.97 0.45 2.56
C LEU A 102 16.89 0.65 3.77
N GLU A 103 16.40 1.22 4.86
CA GLU A 103 17.14 1.36 6.11
C GLU A 103 17.50 0.00 6.71
N TYR A 104 16.56 -0.94 6.72
CA TYR A 104 16.81 -2.30 7.20
C TYR A 104 17.84 -3.01 6.33
N LYS A 105 17.71 -2.95 5.01
CA LYS A 105 18.69 -3.49 4.05
C LYS A 105 20.07 -2.87 4.27
N THR A 106 20.15 -1.56 4.50
CA THR A 106 21.41 -0.87 4.78
C THR A 106 22.06 -1.36 6.08
N LYS A 107 21.29 -1.72 7.11
CA LYS A 107 21.81 -2.34 8.33
C LYS A 107 22.38 -3.75 8.05
N LEU A 108 21.75 -4.53 7.16
CA LEU A 108 22.27 -5.84 6.75
C LEU A 108 23.60 -5.70 5.99
N ASP A 109 23.69 -4.76 5.06
CA ASP A 109 24.91 -4.53 4.27
C ASP A 109 26.11 -4.16 5.13
N LYS A 110 25.90 -3.43 6.23
CA LYS A 110 26.97 -3.07 7.19
C LYS A 110 27.63 -4.27 7.85
N ARG A 111 27.01 -5.45 7.85
CA ARG A 111 27.59 -6.69 8.37
C ARG A 111 28.68 -7.27 7.44
N GLY A 112 28.79 -6.75 6.21
CA GLY A 112 29.66 -7.28 5.17
C GLY A 112 29.06 -8.49 4.44
N GLY A 113 29.76 -8.98 3.42
CA GLY A 113 29.30 -10.12 2.60
C GLY A 113 28.51 -9.68 1.35
N ASN A 114 27.69 -10.60 0.82
CA ASN A 114 26.97 -10.38 -0.43
C ASN A 114 25.73 -9.50 -0.24
N SER A 115 25.83 -8.22 -0.57
CA SER A 115 24.73 -7.25 -0.48
C SER A 115 23.49 -7.61 -1.30
N PHE A 116 23.63 -8.43 -2.35
CA PHE A 116 22.47 -8.92 -3.11
C PHE A 116 21.66 -9.95 -2.32
N ALA A 117 22.32 -10.83 -1.56
CA ALA A 117 21.66 -11.84 -0.75
C ALA A 117 20.83 -11.22 0.39
N ASN A 118 21.24 -10.06 0.90
CA ASN A 118 20.54 -9.33 1.95
C ASN A 118 19.11 -8.90 1.57
N TRP A 119 18.77 -8.84 0.27
CA TRP A 119 17.40 -8.63 -0.17
C TRP A 119 16.46 -9.79 0.18
N ALA A 120 16.97 -11.01 0.33
CA ALA A 120 16.16 -12.13 0.79
C ALA A 120 15.60 -11.86 2.19
N ASP A 121 16.42 -11.29 3.09
CA ASP A 121 16.00 -10.96 4.45
C ASP A 121 15.21 -9.64 4.51
N ALA A 122 15.54 -8.67 3.65
CA ALA A 122 14.86 -7.37 3.63
C ALA A 122 13.49 -7.38 2.94
N ASN A 123 13.11 -8.47 2.26
CA ASN A 123 11.81 -8.62 1.61
C ASN A 123 10.83 -9.52 2.41
N VAL A 124 11.25 -10.03 3.58
CA VAL A 124 10.46 -10.95 4.42
C VAL A 124 9.62 -10.20 5.44
#